data_AF-A0A9E1P7R9-F1
#
_entry.id   AF-A0A9E1P7R9-F1
#
_cell.length_a   1.000
_cell.length_b   1.000
_cell.length_c   1.000
_cell.angle_alpha   90.00
_cell.angle_beta   90.00
_cell.angle_gamma   90.00
#
_symmetry.space_group_name_H-M   'P 1'
#
loop_
_entity.id
_entity.type
_entity.pdbx_description
1 polymer ?
#
loop_
_entity_poly.entity_id
_entity_poly.type
_entity_poly.pdbx_seq_one_letter_code
_entity_poly.pdbx_strand_id
1 'polypeptide(L)'
;MIGKNKIIPLIILFFICISVFSISSFANIKFKLAEINPEQTELNIYRSYQYRLFIVSIIQKTTDAFSCSTNRYIFYHYGKDQFFQIASGNLLVNPNFTNFFATKVYSLEALNKENELSWKLEVKRIIKKLNTSSEILEKNKIITAKGSTCWQQPILYNIKGEVLEEIPQLLANFCPNQYCSDIYWKTPQKVQYWNQFSPIKIQQFEYNIATKEKTYLKVSKNITRPSYTQINAPRDEIVDPVNTKQGVHKIIDNQLSFYWQTNKKNKLVIGFQRSDVNIKAVAENLSTISSLLTVGDLKRAFQQIRFGLWLLPDHFDTKFERLKLYAKLSIYDQIFKSIKLDFSEKDTVSVCQKLHIDKNFKAIWKDEKLITLFNETCF
;
A
#
# COMPACT_ATOMS: atom_id res chain seq x y z
N MET A 1 57.24 -50.13 -31.52
CA MET A 1 57.70 -48.87 -32.12
C MET A 1 56.69 -48.46 -33.20
N ILE A 2 56.16 -47.23 -33.09
CA ILE A 2 55.46 -46.42 -34.12
C ILE A 2 54.16 -47.04 -34.68
N GLY A 3 52.98 -46.41 -34.70
CA GLY A 3 52.55 -45.06 -34.37
C GLY A 3 51.04 -44.90 -34.64
N LYS A 4 50.46 -43.90 -33.95
CA LYS A 4 49.19 -43.18 -34.14
C LYS A 4 48.28 -43.58 -35.33
N ASN A 5 46.98 -43.77 -35.05
CA ASN A 5 45.95 -42.88 -35.61
C ASN A 5 44.61 -42.94 -34.87
N LYS A 6 44.03 -41.75 -34.73
CA LYS A 6 42.75 -41.40 -34.11
C LYS A 6 41.59 -41.88 -34.97
N ILE A 7 40.62 -42.60 -34.40
CA ILE A 7 39.19 -42.50 -34.75
C ILE A 7 38.39 -42.72 -33.45
N ILE A 8 38.06 -41.62 -32.77
CA ILE A 8 36.87 -41.54 -31.92
C ILE A 8 36.05 -40.41 -32.54
N PRO A 9 34.98 -40.74 -33.27
CA PRO A 9 33.75 -39.97 -33.05
C PRO A 9 32.49 -40.82 -33.33
N LEU A 10 31.58 -40.98 -32.36
CA LEU A 10 30.12 -40.96 -32.64
C LEU A 10 29.17 -41.13 -31.45
N ILE A 11 29.59 -40.94 -30.18
CA ILE A 11 28.64 -41.08 -29.05
C ILE A 11 28.47 -39.79 -28.22
N ILE A 12 29.26 -38.75 -28.49
CA ILE A 12 29.17 -37.46 -27.76
C ILE A 12 28.37 -36.39 -28.53
N LEU A 13 27.88 -36.69 -29.75
CA LEU A 13 27.07 -35.73 -30.53
C LEU A 13 25.55 -35.99 -30.52
N PHE A 14 25.06 -36.92 -29.71
CA PHE A 14 23.61 -37.17 -29.57
C PHE A 14 23.01 -36.67 -28.24
N PHE A 15 23.80 -36.02 -27.39
CA PHE A 15 23.34 -35.40 -26.14
C PHE A 15 23.15 -33.88 -26.20
N ILE A 16 23.24 -33.26 -27.39
CA ILE A 16 23.13 -31.79 -27.56
C ILE A 16 21.85 -31.35 -28.30
N CYS A 17 20.95 -32.26 -28.70
CA CYS A 17 19.73 -31.86 -29.44
C CYS A 17 18.37 -32.26 -28.83
N ILE A 18 18.32 -32.64 -27.55
CA ILE A 18 17.05 -32.78 -26.81
C ILE A 18 17.16 -32.06 -25.46
N SER A 19 17.25 -30.72 -25.51
CA SER A 19 16.86 -29.85 -24.40
C SER A 19 16.16 -28.57 -24.90
N VAL A 20 15.63 -28.62 -26.13
CA VAL A 20 14.69 -27.64 -26.67
C VAL A 20 13.30 -28.23 -26.44
N PHE A 21 12.80 -28.09 -25.21
CA PHE A 21 11.44 -27.69 -24.85
C PHE A 21 11.16 -28.03 -23.39
N SER A 22 10.54 -27.07 -22.72
CA SER A 22 9.84 -27.18 -21.44
C SER A 22 10.70 -27.59 -20.23
N ILE A 23 11.23 -26.59 -19.53
CA ILE A 23 10.71 -26.16 -18.23
C ILE A 23 11.07 -24.67 -18.13
N SER A 24 10.24 -23.80 -18.69
CA SER A 24 10.03 -22.51 -18.06
C SER A 24 9.30 -22.80 -16.75
N SER A 25 10.04 -23.30 -15.73
CA SER A 25 9.57 -23.12 -14.36
C SER A 25 9.69 -21.63 -14.15
N PHE A 26 8.64 -20.90 -14.51
CA PHE A 26 8.42 -19.59 -13.93
C PHE A 26 8.36 -19.86 -12.43
N ALA A 27 9.50 -19.66 -11.77
CA ALA A 27 9.61 -19.73 -10.34
C ALA A 27 8.48 -18.86 -9.81
N ASN A 28 7.62 -19.45 -8.98
CA ASN A 28 6.51 -18.77 -8.34
C ASN A 28 6.93 -17.37 -7.85
N ILE A 29 6.50 -16.32 -8.56
CA ILE A 29 7.01 -14.96 -8.36
C ILE A 29 6.24 -14.39 -7.18
N LYS A 30 6.95 -14.14 -6.06
CA LYS A 30 6.35 -13.67 -4.81
C LYS A 30 6.39 -12.15 -4.70
N PHE A 31 5.23 -11.55 -4.44
CA PHE A 31 5.08 -10.16 -4.04
C PHE A 31 4.80 -10.05 -2.54
N LYS A 32 5.84 -9.72 -1.78
CA LYS A 32 5.68 -9.44 -0.36
C LYS A 32 4.88 -8.14 -0.17
N LEU A 33 3.68 -8.28 0.36
CA LEU A 33 2.82 -7.16 0.74
C LEU A 33 3.30 -6.58 2.07
N ALA A 34 3.31 -7.37 3.13
CA ALA A 34 3.62 -6.89 4.48
C ALA A 34 4.38 -7.92 5.31
N GLU A 35 5.02 -7.43 6.35
CA GLU A 35 5.50 -8.21 7.48
C GLU A 35 4.87 -7.61 8.73
N ILE A 36 4.09 -8.40 9.45
CA ILE A 36 3.24 -7.93 10.54
C ILE A 36 3.60 -8.63 11.85
N ASN A 37 3.40 -7.92 12.95
CA ASN A 37 3.55 -8.49 14.28
C ASN A 37 2.18 -9.03 14.74
N PRO A 38 1.94 -10.36 14.73
CA PRO A 38 0.64 -10.92 15.04
C PRO A 38 0.17 -10.61 16.48
N GLU A 39 1.07 -10.23 17.39
CA GLU A 39 0.73 -9.78 18.74
C GLU A 39 0.11 -8.38 18.77
N GLN A 40 0.47 -7.51 17.82
CA GLN A 40 0.06 -6.09 17.79
C GLN A 40 -0.93 -5.78 16.68
N THR A 41 -1.06 -6.66 15.68
CA THR A 41 -1.90 -6.43 14.51
C THR A 41 -2.81 -7.61 14.23
N GLU A 42 -4.03 -7.30 13.84
CA GLU A 42 -5.02 -8.22 13.29
C GLU A 42 -4.97 -8.17 11.76
N LEU A 43 -4.99 -9.33 11.14
CA LEU A 43 -5.04 -9.48 9.68
C LEU A 43 -6.46 -9.91 9.31
N ASN A 44 -7.11 -9.10 8.48
CA ASN A 44 -8.40 -9.41 7.90
C ASN A 44 -8.27 -9.44 6.37
N ILE A 45 -8.94 -10.40 5.74
CA ILE A 45 -8.93 -10.53 4.29
C ILE A 45 -10.37 -10.54 3.80
N TYR A 46 -10.62 -9.90 2.68
CA TYR A 46 -11.91 -9.93 2.03
C TYR A 46 -11.71 -10.24 0.54
N ARG A 47 -12.54 -11.12 -0.01
CA ARG A 47 -12.47 -11.48 -1.42
C ARG A 47 -13.85 -11.41 -2.07
N SER A 48 -13.97 -10.57 -3.10
CA SER A 48 -15.13 -10.61 -3.99
C SER A 48 -14.80 -11.36 -5.28
N TYR A 49 -15.45 -12.51 -5.50
CA TYR A 49 -15.36 -13.26 -6.76
C TYR A 49 -16.01 -12.49 -7.92
N GLN A 50 -17.19 -11.91 -7.69
CA GLN A 50 -17.96 -11.17 -8.69
C GLN A 50 -17.17 -9.95 -9.21
N TYR A 51 -16.56 -9.18 -8.30
CA TYR A 51 -15.84 -7.96 -8.65
C TYR A 51 -14.35 -8.16 -8.84
N ARG A 52 -13.87 -9.41 -8.73
CA ARG A 52 -12.47 -9.79 -8.84
C ARG A 52 -11.53 -8.92 -7.99
N LEU A 53 -11.93 -8.70 -6.74
CA LEU A 53 -11.25 -7.82 -5.81
C LEU A 53 -10.78 -8.61 -4.58
N PHE A 54 -9.55 -8.33 -4.18
CA PHE A 54 -8.95 -8.84 -2.96
C PHE A 54 -8.54 -7.65 -2.09
N ILE A 55 -8.96 -7.66 -0.83
CA ILE A 55 -8.66 -6.60 0.13
C ILE A 55 -7.97 -7.23 1.33
N VAL A 56 -6.78 -6.73 1.64
CA VAL A 56 -6.05 -7.11 2.84
C VAL A 56 -6.04 -5.94 3.80
N SER A 57 -6.57 -6.16 4.99
CA SER A 57 -6.66 -5.20 6.07
C SER A 57 -5.71 -5.61 7.18
N ILE A 58 -4.79 -4.72 7.52
CA ILE A 58 -3.84 -4.89 8.63
C ILE A 58 -4.20 -3.82 9.65
N ILE A 59 -4.86 -4.26 10.72
CA ILE A 59 -5.47 -3.42 11.74
C ILE A 59 -4.64 -3.53 13.02
N GLN A 60 -4.48 -2.43 13.75
CA GLN A 60 -3.91 -2.47 15.10
C GLN A 60 -4.88 -3.17 16.06
N LYS A 61 -4.40 -4.17 16.81
CA LYS A 61 -5.20 -4.79 17.87
C LYS A 61 -5.48 -3.79 18.98
N THR A 62 -6.65 -3.90 19.60
CA THR A 62 -6.99 -3.16 20.81
C THR A 62 -6.00 -3.56 21.92
N THR A 63 -5.10 -2.65 22.26
CA THR A 63 -4.16 -2.81 23.37
C THR A 63 -4.05 -1.49 24.10
N ASP A 64 -3.61 -1.51 25.36
CA ASP A 64 -3.34 -0.30 26.14
C ASP A 64 -2.23 0.57 25.51
N ALA A 65 -1.51 0.03 24.52
CA ALA A 65 -0.46 0.69 23.75
C ALA A 65 -0.94 1.24 22.39
N PHE A 66 -2.22 1.62 22.26
CA PHE A 66 -2.74 2.25 21.04
C PHE A 66 -1.87 3.42 20.58
N SER A 67 -1.59 3.46 19.27
CA SER A 67 -0.87 4.56 18.64
C SER A 67 -1.76 5.28 17.63
N CYS A 68 -1.53 6.57 17.44
CA CYS A 68 -2.18 7.33 16.36
C CYS A 68 -1.71 6.94 14.95
N SER A 69 -1.04 5.80 14.78
CA SER A 69 -0.65 5.28 13.47
C SER A 69 -1.86 4.71 12.75
N THR A 70 -1.94 4.87 11.44
CA THR A 70 -3.07 4.39 10.65
C THR A 70 -3.05 2.87 10.46
N ASN A 71 -4.24 2.28 10.32
CA ASN A 71 -4.38 0.93 9.75
C ASN A 71 -4.02 0.96 8.27
N ARG A 72 -3.68 -0.22 7.73
CA ARG A 72 -3.22 -0.37 6.36
C ARG A 72 -4.16 -1.27 5.59
N TYR A 73 -4.70 -0.74 4.50
CA TYR A 73 -5.60 -1.45 3.60
C TYR A 73 -4.96 -1.56 2.23
N ILE A 74 -4.88 -2.78 1.71
CA ILE A 74 -4.26 -3.12 0.44
C ILE A 74 -5.35 -3.64 -0.46
N PHE A 75 -5.45 -3.07 -1.64
CA PHE A 75 -6.42 -3.45 -2.66
C PHE A 75 -5.68 -4.06 -3.83
N TYR A 76 -6.17 -5.22 -4.27
CA TYR A 76 -5.70 -5.86 -5.48
C TYR A 76 -6.88 -6.33 -6.32
N HIS A 77 -7.07 -5.68 -7.47
CA HIS A 77 -8.07 -6.05 -8.46
C HIS A 77 -7.45 -7.08 -9.41
N TYR A 78 -7.51 -8.35 -9.05
CA TYR A 78 -6.88 -9.43 -9.81
C TYR A 78 -7.46 -9.61 -11.22
N GLY A 79 -8.69 -9.16 -11.47
CA GLY A 79 -9.24 -9.14 -12.84
C GLY A 79 -8.64 -8.11 -13.80
N LYS A 80 -7.89 -7.12 -13.28
CA LYS A 80 -7.29 -6.01 -14.05
C LYS A 80 -5.80 -5.85 -13.75
N ASP A 81 -5.25 -6.67 -12.84
CA ASP A 81 -3.93 -6.49 -12.27
C ASP A 81 -3.66 -5.05 -11.82
N GLN A 82 -4.57 -4.50 -11.03
CA GLN A 82 -4.41 -3.17 -10.43
C GLN A 82 -4.19 -3.29 -8.93
N PHE A 83 -3.20 -2.56 -8.42
CA PHE A 83 -2.79 -2.59 -7.02
C PHE A 83 -2.74 -1.18 -6.44
N PHE A 84 -3.26 -1.00 -5.23
CA PHE A 84 -2.99 0.21 -4.46
C PHE A 84 -3.10 -0.05 -2.97
N GLN A 85 -2.55 0.87 -2.19
CA GLN A 85 -2.62 0.84 -0.75
C GLN A 85 -3.10 2.18 -0.22
N ILE A 86 -3.96 2.14 0.79
CA ILE A 86 -4.33 3.31 1.57
C ILE A 86 -3.99 3.10 3.06
N ALA A 87 -3.73 4.22 3.72
CA ALA A 87 -3.51 4.28 5.16
C ALA A 87 -4.69 5.04 5.77
N SER A 88 -5.40 4.42 6.71
CA SER A 88 -6.66 4.95 7.21
C SER A 88 -6.96 4.41 8.62
N GLY A 89 -7.79 5.11 9.40
CA GLY A 89 -8.33 4.57 10.65
C GLY A 89 -9.29 3.40 10.37
N ASN A 90 -10.46 3.68 9.80
CA ASN A 90 -11.44 2.67 9.42
C ASN A 90 -11.70 2.68 7.91
N LEU A 91 -12.14 1.55 7.37
CA LEU A 91 -12.53 1.40 5.97
C LEU A 91 -13.81 0.58 5.84
N LEU A 92 -14.71 1.03 4.97
CA LEU A 92 -15.90 0.31 4.59
C LEU A 92 -16.15 0.38 3.08
N VAL A 93 -16.16 -0.79 2.43
CA VAL A 93 -16.45 -0.90 1.00
C VAL A 93 -17.95 -0.89 0.76
N ASN A 94 -18.39 -0.25 -0.32
CA ASN A 94 -19.81 -0.21 -0.66
C ASN A 94 -20.30 -1.56 -1.22
N PRO A 95 -21.62 -1.85 -1.14
CA PRO A 95 -22.15 -3.18 -1.49
C PRO A 95 -21.91 -3.59 -2.96
N ASN A 96 -21.72 -2.64 -3.87
CA ASN A 96 -21.47 -2.91 -5.30
C ASN A 96 -20.01 -2.72 -5.72
N PHE A 97 -19.09 -2.53 -4.78
CA PHE A 97 -17.64 -2.46 -5.00
C PHE A 97 -17.18 -1.36 -5.97
N THR A 98 -17.93 -0.27 -6.06
CA THR A 98 -17.52 0.90 -6.87
C THR A 98 -16.81 1.97 -6.04
N ASN A 99 -17.12 2.05 -4.75
CA ASN A 99 -16.61 3.06 -3.84
C ASN A 99 -16.27 2.45 -2.48
N PHE A 100 -15.44 3.15 -1.73
CA PHE A 100 -15.28 2.84 -0.31
C PHE A 100 -15.14 4.13 0.48
N PHE A 101 -15.60 4.05 1.72
CA PHE A 101 -15.48 5.11 2.68
C PHE A 101 -14.32 4.77 3.62
N ALA A 102 -13.38 5.69 3.79
CA ALA A 102 -12.26 5.50 4.69
C ALA A 102 -12.09 6.73 5.58
N THR A 103 -11.33 6.60 6.66
CA THR A 103 -11.08 7.73 7.58
C THR A 103 -9.63 8.19 7.51
N LYS A 104 -9.38 9.43 7.11
CA LYS A 104 -8.04 10.04 7.23
C LYS A 104 -7.78 10.39 8.68
N VAL A 105 -6.59 10.05 9.14
CA VAL A 105 -6.16 10.34 10.51
C VAL A 105 -5.31 11.60 10.51
N TYR A 106 -5.67 12.54 11.35
CA TYR A 106 -4.83 13.66 11.73
C TYR A 106 -4.18 13.33 13.06
N SER A 107 -2.85 13.46 13.15
CA SER A 107 -2.09 13.16 14.36
C SER A 107 -1.13 14.30 14.70
N LEU A 108 -1.02 14.60 15.99
CA LEU A 108 -0.01 15.49 16.54
C LEU A 108 0.83 14.74 17.55
N GLU A 109 2.12 15.05 17.57
CA GLU A 109 3.03 14.60 18.61
C GLU A 109 2.65 15.20 19.97
N ALA A 110 3.23 14.65 21.04
CA ALA A 110 3.06 15.21 22.36
C ALA A 110 3.56 16.67 22.38
N LEU A 111 2.76 17.56 22.96
CA LEU A 111 3.12 18.96 23.09
C LEU A 111 4.32 19.11 24.04
N ASN A 112 5.34 19.83 23.60
CA ASN A 112 6.49 20.21 24.39
C ASN A 112 6.92 21.66 24.04
N LYS A 113 7.92 22.19 24.75
CA LYS A 113 8.38 23.58 24.55
C LYS A 113 8.97 23.82 23.16
N GLU A 114 9.60 22.82 22.57
CA GLU A 114 10.28 22.94 21.28
C GLU A 114 9.29 22.95 20.10
N ASN A 115 8.16 22.25 20.23
CA ASN A 115 7.17 22.12 19.16
C ASN A 115 5.90 22.98 19.34
N GLU A 116 5.81 23.80 20.39
CA GLU A 116 4.57 24.50 20.75
C GLU A 116 3.99 25.36 19.60
N LEU A 117 4.83 26.11 18.89
CA LEU A 117 4.39 26.95 17.78
C LEU A 117 3.85 26.12 16.61
N SER A 118 4.61 25.10 16.18
CA SER A 118 4.20 24.22 15.08
C SER A 118 2.95 23.42 15.45
N TRP A 119 2.84 23.00 16.69
CA TRP A 119 1.67 22.31 17.25
C TRP A 119 0.41 23.19 17.18
N LYS A 120 0.48 24.45 17.64
CA LYS A 120 -0.65 25.40 17.56
C LYS A 120 -1.08 25.70 16.13
N LEU A 121 -0.13 25.82 15.20
CA LEU A 121 -0.41 26.06 13.78
C LEU A 121 -1.12 24.84 13.16
N GLU A 122 -0.65 23.63 13.45
CA GLU A 122 -1.26 22.43 12.92
C GLU A 122 -2.65 22.17 13.53
N VAL A 123 -2.88 22.49 14.82
CA VAL A 123 -4.23 22.47 15.39
C VAL A 123 -5.18 23.40 14.65
N LYS A 124 -4.79 24.65 14.39
CA LYS A 124 -5.63 25.59 13.62
C LYS A 124 -5.95 25.04 12.23
N ARG A 125 -5.00 24.37 11.59
CA ARG A 125 -5.19 23.71 10.30
C ARG A 125 -6.17 22.54 10.39
N ILE A 126 -6.05 21.69 11.42
CA ILE A 126 -6.95 20.56 11.67
C ILE A 126 -8.38 21.05 11.92
N ILE A 127 -8.56 22.06 12.79
CA ILE A 127 -9.87 22.70 13.05
C ILE A 127 -10.54 23.13 11.75
N LYS A 128 -9.80 23.83 10.86
CA LYS A 128 -10.30 24.26 9.55
C LYS A 128 -10.64 23.07 8.65
N LYS A 129 -9.79 22.05 8.59
CA LYS A 129 -10.00 20.86 7.75
C LYS A 129 -11.20 20.02 8.20
N LEU A 130 -11.43 19.90 9.51
CA LEU A 130 -12.51 19.12 10.11
C LEU A 130 -13.79 19.94 10.33
N ASN A 131 -13.79 21.23 10.00
CA ASN A 131 -14.89 22.17 10.22
C ASN A 131 -15.51 22.04 11.63
N THR A 132 -14.67 22.14 12.65
CA THR A 132 -15.05 21.97 14.06
C THR A 132 -14.52 23.12 14.91
N SER A 133 -14.91 23.21 16.19
CA SER A 133 -14.36 24.19 17.13
C SER A 133 -13.16 23.62 17.89
N SER A 134 -12.34 24.50 18.48
CA SER A 134 -11.22 24.08 19.34
C SER A 134 -11.69 23.26 20.53
N GLU A 135 -12.81 23.63 21.16
CA GLU A 135 -13.39 22.90 22.28
C GLU A 135 -13.80 21.48 21.90
N ILE A 136 -14.52 21.33 20.77
CA ILE A 136 -14.96 20.01 20.30
C ILE A 136 -13.75 19.17 19.93
N LEU A 137 -12.76 19.73 19.23
CA LEU A 137 -11.55 19.02 18.85
C LEU A 137 -10.79 18.52 20.08
N GLU A 138 -10.54 19.40 21.05
CA GLU A 138 -9.78 19.10 22.27
C GLU A 138 -10.46 18.04 23.13
N LYS A 139 -11.77 18.14 23.34
CA LYS A 139 -12.52 17.14 24.11
C LYS A 139 -12.62 15.80 23.40
N ASN A 140 -12.44 15.76 22.08
CA ASN A 140 -12.63 14.55 21.30
C ASN A 140 -11.38 13.90 20.73
N LYS A 141 -10.21 14.41 21.09
CA LYS A 141 -8.95 13.76 20.74
C LYS A 141 -8.85 12.37 21.35
N ILE A 142 -8.21 11.47 20.61
CA ILE A 142 -7.72 10.20 21.14
C ILE A 142 -6.30 10.47 21.63
N ILE A 143 -5.99 10.15 22.88
CA ILE A 143 -4.66 10.35 23.47
C ILE A 143 -3.99 9.00 23.62
N THR A 144 -2.79 8.87 23.07
CA THR A 144 -1.95 7.67 23.22
C THR A 144 -1.21 7.68 24.56
N ALA A 145 -0.70 6.53 24.99
CA ALA A 145 0.19 6.45 26.16
C ALA A 145 1.44 7.36 26.06
N LYS A 146 1.88 7.69 24.84
CA LYS A 146 3.02 8.60 24.58
C LYS A 146 2.61 10.08 24.54
N GLY A 147 1.35 10.42 24.78
CA GLY A 147 0.84 11.79 24.73
C GLY A 147 0.54 12.33 23.34
N SER A 148 0.80 11.58 22.27
CA SER A 148 0.36 11.94 20.92
C SER A 148 -1.17 11.92 20.84
N THR A 149 -1.73 12.81 20.02
CA THR A 149 -3.19 13.01 19.90
C THR A 149 -3.66 12.82 18.46
N CYS A 150 -4.83 12.22 18.25
CA CYS A 150 -5.39 12.05 16.90
C CYS A 150 -6.90 12.20 16.77
N TRP A 151 -7.32 12.44 15.52
CA TRP A 151 -8.70 12.64 15.06
C TRP A 151 -8.92 11.99 13.69
N GLN A 152 -10.19 11.74 13.34
CA GLN A 152 -10.57 11.11 12.08
C GLN A 152 -11.44 12.05 11.22
N GLN A 153 -11.15 12.07 9.92
CA GLN A 153 -11.96 12.72 8.88
C GLN A 153 -12.54 11.68 7.93
N PRO A 154 -13.83 11.75 7.59
CA PRO A 154 -14.42 10.92 6.56
C PRO A 154 -13.90 11.30 5.16
N ILE A 155 -13.51 10.30 4.36
CA ILE A 155 -13.11 10.46 2.97
C ILE A 155 -13.77 9.39 2.11
N LEU A 156 -14.35 9.82 0.99
CA LEU A 156 -14.87 8.95 -0.04
C LEU A 156 -13.80 8.71 -1.11
N TYR A 157 -13.62 7.45 -1.48
CA TYR A 157 -12.78 7.01 -2.57
C TYR A 157 -13.58 6.19 -3.57
N ASN A 158 -13.12 6.17 -4.82
CA ASN A 158 -13.52 5.10 -5.74
C ASN A 158 -12.70 3.83 -5.49
N ILE A 159 -13.11 2.72 -6.07
CA ILE A 159 -12.41 1.43 -5.91
C ILE A 159 -11.00 1.40 -6.53
N LYS A 160 -10.57 2.44 -7.24
CA LYS A 160 -9.19 2.59 -7.74
C LYS A 160 -8.28 3.34 -6.76
N GLY A 161 -8.82 3.81 -5.63
CA GLY A 161 -8.07 4.56 -4.62
C GLY A 161 -7.93 6.06 -4.92
N GLU A 162 -8.70 6.58 -5.87
CA GLU A 162 -8.78 8.02 -6.13
C GLU A 162 -9.73 8.67 -5.11
N VAL A 163 -9.31 9.81 -4.55
CA VAL A 163 -10.13 10.58 -3.62
C VAL A 163 -11.25 11.26 -4.42
N LEU A 164 -12.49 10.93 -4.09
CA LEU A 164 -13.67 11.58 -4.68
C LEU A 164 -14.12 12.80 -3.87
N GLU A 165 -14.06 12.70 -2.53
CA GLU A 165 -14.49 13.76 -1.62
C GLU A 165 -13.77 13.67 -0.26
N GLU A 166 -13.19 14.78 0.21
CA GLU A 166 -12.76 14.94 1.61
C GLU A 166 -13.92 15.61 2.38
N ILE A 167 -14.69 14.85 3.15
CA ILE A 167 -15.85 15.40 3.88
C ILE A 167 -15.33 16.18 5.10
N PRO A 168 -15.52 17.51 5.19
CA PRO A 168 -14.89 18.33 6.23
C PRO A 168 -15.67 18.22 7.54
N GLN A 169 -15.56 17.08 8.22
CA GLN A 169 -16.20 16.84 9.51
C GLN A 169 -15.29 16.02 10.43
N LEU A 170 -15.36 16.31 11.73
CA LEU A 170 -14.79 15.44 12.75
C LEU A 170 -15.68 14.20 12.90
N LEU A 171 -15.16 13.04 12.49
CA LEU A 171 -15.85 11.77 12.64
C LEU A 171 -15.87 11.36 14.12
N ALA A 172 -16.98 10.76 14.57
CA ALA A 172 -17.06 10.22 15.90
C ALA A 172 -16.16 8.98 16.02
N ASN A 173 -15.41 8.92 17.13
CA ASN A 173 -14.66 7.73 17.52
C ASN A 173 -15.26 7.19 18.82
N PHE A 174 -15.77 5.97 18.75
CA PHE A 174 -16.56 5.35 19.80
C PHE A 174 -15.71 4.56 20.80
N CYS A 175 -14.45 4.24 20.49
CA CYS A 175 -13.58 3.41 21.33
C CYS A 175 -12.36 4.20 21.84
N PRO A 176 -11.91 4.04 23.10
CA PRO A 176 -10.77 4.81 23.64
C PRO A 176 -9.41 4.40 23.04
N ASN A 177 -9.20 3.10 22.80
CA ASN A 177 -7.88 2.53 22.46
C ASN A 177 -7.84 1.91 21.04
N GLN A 178 -8.69 2.38 20.12
CA GLN A 178 -8.67 1.98 18.71
C GLN A 178 -9.53 2.92 17.85
N TYR A 179 -9.28 2.94 16.54
CA TYR A 179 -10.17 3.59 15.58
C TYR A 179 -11.46 2.79 15.43
N CYS A 180 -12.57 3.46 15.72
CA CYS A 180 -13.84 2.82 15.92
C CYS A 180 -14.91 3.83 15.53
N SER A 181 -15.05 4.07 14.23
CA SER A 181 -16.10 4.88 13.65
C SER A 181 -17.23 4.00 13.15
N ASP A 182 -18.46 4.34 13.53
CA ASP A 182 -19.67 3.70 13.00
C ASP A 182 -20.04 4.34 11.66
N ILE A 183 -19.72 3.61 10.59
CA ILE A 183 -20.01 3.93 9.19
C ILE A 183 -20.74 2.71 8.62
N TYR A 184 -21.85 2.92 7.90
CA TYR A 184 -22.50 1.84 7.16
C TYR A 184 -23.18 2.31 5.89
N TRP A 185 -23.25 1.42 4.90
CA TRP A 185 -23.92 1.67 3.62
C TRP A 185 -25.40 1.32 3.74
N LYS A 186 -26.28 2.28 3.47
CA LYS A 186 -27.72 2.04 3.34
C LYS A 186 -28.08 1.56 1.93
N THR A 187 -27.44 2.17 0.94
CA THR A 187 -27.45 1.76 -0.47
C THR A 187 -26.06 2.00 -1.05
N PRO A 188 -25.73 1.51 -2.26
CA PRO A 188 -24.44 1.81 -2.89
C PRO A 188 -24.12 3.29 -3.09
N GLN A 189 -25.13 4.16 -3.07
CA GLN A 189 -25.04 5.62 -3.24
C GLN A 189 -25.21 6.39 -1.92
N LYS A 190 -25.60 5.74 -0.82
CA LYS A 190 -25.94 6.39 0.45
C LYS A 190 -25.19 5.75 1.60
N VAL A 191 -24.32 6.52 2.24
CA VAL A 191 -23.58 6.12 3.44
C VAL A 191 -24.11 6.88 4.64
N GLN A 192 -24.23 6.20 5.77
CA GLN A 192 -24.54 6.81 7.05
C GLN A 192 -23.30 6.75 7.94
N TYR A 193 -23.05 7.84 8.66
CA TYR A 193 -21.94 7.92 9.61
C TYR A 193 -22.26 8.88 10.74
N TRP A 194 -21.53 8.75 11.83
CA TRP A 194 -21.65 9.63 12.99
C TRP A 194 -20.53 10.64 13.06
N ASN A 195 -20.87 11.92 13.24
CA ASN A 195 -19.93 13.00 13.48
C ASN A 195 -20.01 13.49 14.92
N GLN A 196 -18.88 14.00 15.38
CA GLN A 196 -18.76 14.64 16.67
C GLN A 196 -19.01 16.14 16.52
N PHE A 197 -20.02 16.65 17.23
CA PHE A 197 -20.41 18.08 17.20
C PHE A 197 -20.48 18.72 18.60
N SER A 198 -20.35 17.93 19.66
CA SER A 198 -20.39 18.34 21.06
C SER A 198 -19.46 17.43 21.88
N PRO A 199 -18.98 17.80 23.07
CA PRO A 199 -18.16 16.91 23.91
C PRO A 199 -18.84 15.59 24.32
N ILE A 200 -20.17 15.57 24.45
CA ILE A 200 -20.93 14.42 25.00
C ILE A 200 -22.03 13.90 24.07
N LYS A 201 -22.22 14.51 22.89
CA LYS A 201 -23.24 14.12 21.90
C LYS A 201 -22.64 14.02 20.51
N ILE A 202 -23.19 13.10 19.72
CA ILE A 202 -22.85 12.88 18.32
C ILE A 202 -24.11 13.01 17.45
N GLN A 203 -23.90 13.30 16.17
CA GLN A 203 -24.95 13.44 15.17
C GLN A 203 -24.78 12.38 14.11
N GLN A 204 -25.89 11.90 13.55
CA GLN A 204 -25.87 10.99 12.42
C GLN A 204 -26.27 11.73 11.15
N PHE A 205 -25.53 11.50 10.09
CA PHE A 205 -25.80 12.02 8.76
C PHE A 205 -25.93 10.89 7.75
N GLU A 206 -26.76 11.09 6.74
CA GLU A 206 -26.74 10.36 5.48
C GLU A 206 -26.02 11.22 4.44
N TYR A 207 -25.04 10.67 3.75
CA TYR A 207 -24.34 11.32 2.64
C TYR A 207 -24.65 10.58 1.34
N ASN A 208 -25.14 11.34 0.36
CA ASN A 208 -25.42 10.86 -0.98
C ASN A 208 -24.20 11.10 -1.87
N ILE A 209 -23.59 10.02 -2.37
CA ILE A 209 -22.41 10.11 -3.23
C ILE A 209 -22.71 10.87 -4.53
N ALA A 210 -23.89 10.63 -5.12
CA ALA A 210 -24.23 11.15 -6.44
C ALA A 210 -24.50 12.66 -6.40
N THR A 211 -25.28 13.12 -5.43
CA THR A 211 -25.61 14.56 -5.29
C THR A 211 -24.58 15.31 -4.45
N LYS A 212 -23.68 14.60 -3.75
CA LYS A 212 -22.77 15.14 -2.72
C LYS A 212 -23.48 15.83 -1.55
N GLU A 213 -24.78 15.62 -1.40
CA GLU A 213 -25.57 16.22 -0.34
C GLU A 213 -25.48 15.41 0.95
N LYS A 214 -25.62 16.13 2.06
CA LYS A 214 -25.61 15.56 3.40
C LYS A 214 -26.93 15.88 4.08
N THR A 215 -27.65 14.84 4.49
CA THR A 215 -28.94 14.94 5.18
C THR A 215 -28.75 14.61 6.66
N TYR A 216 -29.16 15.53 7.53
CA TYR A 216 -29.22 15.28 8.97
C TYR A 216 -30.28 14.22 9.28
N LEU A 217 -29.96 13.25 10.12
CA LEU A 217 -30.91 12.21 10.55
C LEU A 217 -31.33 12.37 12.00
N LYS A 218 -30.37 12.32 12.93
CA LYS A 218 -30.64 12.34 14.38
C LYS A 218 -29.42 12.74 15.21
N VAL A 219 -29.66 13.01 16.50
CA VAL A 219 -28.65 13.23 17.54
C VAL A 219 -28.71 12.07 18.53
N SER A 220 -27.56 11.66 19.07
CA SER A 220 -27.49 10.64 20.12
C SER A 220 -27.99 11.17 21.46
N LYS A 221 -28.30 10.25 22.38
CA LYS A 221 -28.24 10.56 23.82
C LYS A 221 -26.79 10.87 24.23
N ASN A 222 -26.58 11.29 25.48
CA ASN A 222 -25.22 11.47 26.00
C ASN A 222 -24.46 10.13 25.89
N ILE A 223 -23.31 10.14 25.21
CA ILE A 223 -22.52 8.94 24.96
C ILE A 223 -21.43 8.75 26.03
N THR A 224 -21.21 7.50 26.44
CA THR A 224 -20.02 7.08 27.18
C THR A 224 -19.16 6.20 26.25
N ARG A 225 -17.89 6.57 26.08
CA ARG A 225 -16.93 5.87 25.19
C ARG A 225 -16.65 4.38 25.54
N PRO A 226 -16.74 3.90 26.80
CA PRO A 226 -16.36 2.52 27.12
C PRO A 226 -17.29 1.43 26.57
N SER A 227 -18.49 1.75 26.08
CA SER A 227 -19.53 0.76 25.80
C SER A 227 -19.60 0.24 24.36
N TYR A 228 -18.74 0.71 23.46
CA TYR A 228 -18.84 0.37 22.03
C TYR A 228 -17.82 -0.69 21.60
N THR A 229 -18.33 -1.74 20.98
CA THR A 229 -17.52 -2.76 20.30
C THR A 229 -17.68 -2.57 18.80
N GLN A 230 -16.57 -2.55 18.06
CA GLN A 230 -16.61 -2.35 16.62
C GLN A 230 -17.21 -3.57 15.91
N ILE A 231 -18.27 -3.37 15.14
CA ILE A 231 -18.75 -4.36 14.17
C ILE A 231 -18.07 -4.02 12.84
N ASN A 232 -16.95 -4.68 12.57
CA ASN A 232 -16.25 -4.53 11.29
C ASN A 232 -17.07 -5.17 10.15
N ALA A 233 -16.92 -4.62 8.94
CA ALA A 233 -17.51 -5.09 7.68
C ALA A 233 -17.44 -6.64 7.50
N PRO A 234 -18.32 -7.27 6.70
CA PRO A 234 -18.31 -8.71 6.47
C PRO A 234 -16.90 -9.20 6.09
N ARG A 235 -16.37 -10.11 6.92
CA ARG A 235 -15.05 -10.70 6.81
C ARG A 235 -15.21 -12.06 6.13
N ASP A 236 -14.42 -12.32 5.10
CA ASP A 236 -14.12 -13.71 4.79
C ASP A 236 -12.96 -14.08 5.71
N GLU A 237 -13.16 -14.94 6.71
CA GLU A 237 -12.04 -15.48 7.50
C GLU A 237 -11.23 -16.44 6.61
N ILE A 238 -10.43 -15.85 5.73
CA ILE A 238 -9.54 -16.58 4.80
C ILE A 238 -8.27 -17.04 5.51
N VAL A 239 -7.87 -16.33 6.56
CA VAL A 239 -6.69 -16.65 7.37
C VAL A 239 -7.17 -17.10 8.73
N ASP A 240 -7.00 -18.38 9.02
CA ASP A 240 -7.11 -18.91 10.36
C ASP A 240 -5.83 -18.56 11.14
N PRO A 241 -5.89 -17.65 12.14
CA PRO A 241 -4.71 -17.26 12.92
C PRO A 241 -4.17 -18.40 13.80
N VAL A 242 -4.97 -19.44 14.04
CA VAL A 242 -4.61 -20.60 14.87
C VAL A 242 -3.73 -21.58 14.08
N ASN A 243 -3.92 -21.68 12.76
CA ASN A 243 -3.14 -22.53 11.85
C ASN A 243 -1.96 -21.78 11.17
N THR A 244 -1.18 -21.03 11.96
CA THR A 244 -0.09 -20.16 11.49
C THR A 244 1.24 -20.86 11.20
N LYS A 245 1.31 -22.19 11.31
CA LYS A 245 2.50 -22.98 10.95
C LYS A 245 2.35 -23.53 9.53
N GLN A 246 2.99 -22.85 8.57
CA GLN A 246 3.20 -23.25 7.17
C GLN A 246 1.95 -23.32 6.26
N GLY A 247 1.62 -22.17 5.64
CA GLY A 247 1.41 -22.05 4.19
C GLY A 247 0.26 -22.82 3.55
N VAL A 248 -0.99 -22.45 3.83
CA VAL A 248 -2.08 -22.73 2.88
C VAL A 248 -2.11 -21.60 1.85
N HIS A 249 -1.75 -21.90 0.61
CA HIS A 249 -2.02 -21.01 -0.52
C HIS A 249 -3.53 -20.96 -0.72
N LYS A 250 -4.17 -19.80 -0.54
CA LYS A 250 -5.52 -19.65 -1.09
C LYS A 250 -5.37 -19.31 -2.55
N ILE A 251 -5.73 -20.27 -3.39
CA ILE A 251 -5.84 -20.10 -4.84
C ILE A 251 -6.87 -18.98 -5.07
N ILE A 252 -6.40 -17.86 -5.61
CA ILE A 252 -7.28 -16.81 -6.11
C ILE A 252 -7.77 -17.25 -7.49
N ASP A 253 -6.87 -17.67 -8.36
CA ASP A 253 -7.21 -18.34 -9.61
C ASP A 253 -6.07 -19.28 -10.02
N ASN A 254 -6.15 -19.86 -11.22
CA ASN A 254 -5.19 -20.85 -11.71
C ASN A 254 -3.74 -20.33 -11.78
N GLN A 255 -3.53 -19.02 -11.74
CA GLN A 255 -2.20 -18.40 -11.88
C GLN A 255 -1.81 -17.56 -10.67
N LEU A 256 -2.75 -17.24 -9.78
CA LEU A 256 -2.55 -16.34 -8.65
C LEU A 256 -2.97 -17.00 -7.34
N SER A 257 -2.10 -16.90 -6.33
CA SER A 257 -2.40 -17.32 -4.96
C SER A 257 -2.05 -16.23 -3.95
N PHE A 258 -2.81 -16.17 -2.86
CA PHE A 258 -2.41 -15.43 -1.66
C PHE A 258 -1.66 -16.38 -0.71
N TYR A 259 -0.54 -15.92 -0.17
CA TYR A 259 0.27 -16.69 0.78
C TYR A 259 0.48 -15.92 2.08
N TRP A 260 0.60 -16.68 3.18
CA TRP A 260 1.09 -16.20 4.45
C TRP A 260 2.07 -17.20 5.06
N GLN A 261 3.13 -16.70 5.70
CA GLN A 261 4.14 -17.52 6.35
C GLN A 261 4.78 -16.76 7.52
N THR A 262 5.10 -17.45 8.60
CA THR A 262 5.87 -16.87 9.70
C THR A 262 7.35 -16.91 9.36
N ASN A 263 8.05 -15.78 9.50
CA ASN A 263 9.49 -15.71 9.24
C ASN A 263 10.32 -16.12 10.48
N LYS A 264 11.65 -16.15 10.35
CA LYS A 264 12.59 -16.48 11.44
C LYS A 264 12.49 -15.57 12.67
N LYS A 265 11.83 -14.41 12.56
CA LYS A 265 11.62 -13.43 13.64
C LYS A 265 10.20 -13.50 14.23
N ASN A 266 9.47 -14.59 14.00
CA ASN A 266 8.07 -14.76 14.39
C ASN A 266 7.13 -13.66 13.86
N LYS A 267 7.49 -13.00 12.75
CA LYS A 267 6.61 -12.05 12.06
C LYS A 267 5.85 -12.77 10.97
N LEU A 268 4.56 -12.45 10.84
CA LEU A 268 3.74 -12.99 9.77
C LEU A 268 4.01 -12.19 8.49
N VAL A 269 4.51 -12.87 7.47
CA VAL A 269 4.74 -12.32 6.14
C VAL A 269 3.58 -12.71 5.25
N ILE A 270 2.97 -11.73 4.59
CA ILE A 270 1.86 -11.95 3.66
C ILE A 270 2.21 -11.44 2.27
N GLY A 271 1.66 -12.09 1.25
CA GLY A 271 1.93 -11.71 -0.13
C GLY A 271 1.05 -12.38 -1.17
N PHE A 272 1.25 -11.98 -2.41
CA PHE A 272 0.71 -12.66 -3.58
C PHE A 272 1.80 -13.46 -4.27
N GLN A 273 1.43 -14.58 -4.85
CA GLN A 273 2.33 -15.41 -5.64
C GLN A 273 1.64 -15.71 -6.96
N ARG A 274 2.37 -15.53 -8.06
CA ARG A 274 1.88 -15.88 -9.40
C ARG A 274 2.81 -16.82 -10.14
N SER A 275 2.25 -17.61 -11.06
CA SER A 275 2.98 -18.57 -11.88
C SER A 275 3.30 -18.07 -13.30
N ASP A 276 2.83 -16.88 -13.66
CA ASP A 276 2.97 -16.27 -14.98
C ASP A 276 3.40 -14.80 -14.89
N VAL A 277 3.62 -14.15 -16.03
CA VAL A 277 3.91 -12.70 -16.13
C VAL A 277 2.78 -11.99 -16.88
N ASN A 278 2.53 -10.71 -16.59
CA ASN A 278 1.51 -9.92 -17.30
C ASN A 278 2.09 -8.66 -17.96
N ILE A 279 2.49 -8.79 -19.22
CA ILE A 279 3.08 -7.71 -20.04
C ILE A 279 2.11 -6.52 -20.19
N LYS A 280 0.82 -6.80 -20.45
CA LYS A 280 -0.18 -5.74 -20.66
C LYS A 280 -0.39 -4.91 -19.41
N ALA A 281 -0.56 -5.55 -18.26
CA ALA A 281 -0.74 -4.86 -16.99
C ALA A 281 0.47 -4.02 -16.60
N VAL A 282 1.69 -4.47 -16.95
CA VAL A 282 2.91 -3.69 -16.71
C VAL A 282 2.97 -2.42 -17.54
N ALA A 283 2.54 -2.48 -18.81
CA ALA A 283 2.45 -1.30 -19.66
C ALA A 283 1.46 -0.26 -19.09
N GLU A 284 0.29 -0.70 -18.62
CA GLU A 284 -0.70 0.17 -17.97
C GLU A 284 -0.13 0.77 -16.66
N ASN A 285 0.54 -0.06 -15.84
CA ASN A 285 1.15 0.36 -14.60
C ASN A 285 2.31 1.37 -14.81
N LEU A 286 3.08 1.26 -15.89
CA LEU A 286 4.17 2.18 -16.21
C LEU A 286 3.68 3.63 -16.33
N SER A 287 2.52 3.85 -16.97
CA SER A 287 1.92 5.18 -17.07
C SER A 287 1.60 5.78 -15.69
N THR A 288 1.17 4.94 -14.75
CA THR A 288 0.87 5.33 -13.37
C THR A 288 2.15 5.68 -12.62
N ILE A 289 3.22 4.90 -12.77
CA ILE A 289 4.53 5.19 -12.17
C ILE A 289 5.04 6.56 -12.61
N SER A 290 5.06 6.82 -13.92
CA SER A 290 5.57 8.08 -14.48
C SER A 290 4.76 9.29 -14.02
N SER A 291 3.42 9.16 -13.94
CA SER A 291 2.55 10.20 -13.38
C SER A 291 2.88 10.49 -11.91
N LEU A 292 3.00 9.46 -11.08
CA LEU A 292 3.30 9.59 -9.65
C LEU A 292 4.68 10.24 -9.40
N LEU A 293 5.69 9.88 -10.19
CA LEU A 293 7.01 10.52 -10.11
C LEU A 293 6.99 11.98 -10.56
N THR A 294 6.12 12.33 -11.50
CA THR A 294 5.95 13.71 -11.98
C THR A 294 5.30 14.60 -10.92
N VAL A 295 4.22 14.12 -10.29
CA VAL A 295 3.52 14.86 -9.22
C VAL A 295 4.22 14.79 -7.86
N GLY A 296 5.30 14.01 -7.74
CA GLY A 296 6.11 13.91 -6.53
C GLY A 296 5.54 12.97 -5.46
N ASP A 297 4.58 12.09 -5.79
CA ASP A 297 4.10 11.04 -4.87
C ASP A 297 5.04 9.83 -4.90
N LEU A 298 6.25 10.03 -4.35
CA LEU A 298 7.35 9.07 -4.39
C LEU A 298 7.02 7.75 -3.68
N LYS A 299 6.21 7.82 -2.62
CA LYS A 299 5.79 6.64 -1.85
C LYS A 299 4.90 5.72 -2.69
N ARG A 300 3.90 6.28 -3.37
CA ARG A 300 3.05 5.48 -4.28
C ARG A 300 3.83 5.04 -5.51
N ALA A 301 4.71 5.88 -6.06
CA ALA A 301 5.57 5.49 -7.18
C ALA A 301 6.41 4.26 -6.85
N PHE A 302 7.04 4.22 -5.66
CA PHE A 302 7.79 3.05 -5.20
C PHE A 302 6.93 1.78 -5.12
N GLN A 303 5.70 1.91 -4.61
CA GLN A 303 4.76 0.78 -4.54
C GLN A 303 4.40 0.24 -5.93
N GLN A 304 4.12 1.14 -6.89
CA GLN A 304 3.79 0.75 -8.26
C GLN A 304 5.00 0.18 -9.02
N ILE A 305 6.21 0.67 -8.76
CA ILE A 305 7.45 0.08 -9.30
C ILE A 305 7.61 -1.36 -8.80
N ARG A 306 7.47 -1.60 -7.49
CA ARG A 306 7.56 -2.95 -6.94
C ARG A 306 6.48 -3.88 -7.50
N PHE A 307 5.28 -3.36 -7.72
CA PHE A 307 4.19 -4.10 -8.34
C PHE A 307 4.48 -4.41 -9.81
N GLY A 308 4.94 -3.45 -10.61
CA GLY A 308 5.31 -3.66 -12.01
C GLY A 308 6.42 -4.70 -12.18
N LEU A 309 7.46 -4.65 -11.33
CA LEU A 309 8.52 -5.66 -11.32
C LEU A 309 8.06 -7.02 -10.80
N TRP A 310 6.96 -7.09 -10.04
CA TRP A 310 6.36 -8.39 -9.71
C TRP A 310 5.58 -8.97 -10.90
N LEU A 311 4.86 -8.13 -11.64
CA LEU A 311 4.13 -8.54 -12.84
C LEU A 311 5.07 -8.96 -13.99
N LEU A 312 6.22 -8.30 -14.15
CA LEU A 312 7.28 -8.64 -15.10
C LEU A 312 8.66 -8.24 -14.53
N PRO A 313 9.41 -9.18 -13.92
CA PRO A 313 10.70 -8.90 -13.26
C PRO A 313 11.72 -8.21 -14.15
N ASP A 314 11.77 -8.59 -15.43
CA ASP A 314 12.76 -8.09 -16.38
C ASP A 314 12.30 -6.89 -17.20
N HIS A 315 11.22 -6.21 -16.78
CA HIS A 315 10.72 -5.06 -17.52
C HIS A 315 11.68 -3.86 -17.43
N PHE A 316 12.38 -3.59 -18.53
CA PHE A 316 13.38 -2.53 -18.64
C PHE A 316 12.87 -1.16 -18.15
N ASP A 317 11.72 -0.69 -18.66
CA ASP A 317 11.26 0.66 -18.36
C ASP A 317 10.81 0.80 -16.89
N THR A 318 10.27 -0.25 -16.27
CA THR A 318 9.97 -0.21 -14.84
C THR A 318 11.24 -0.18 -13.99
N LYS A 319 12.28 -0.94 -14.37
CA LYS A 319 13.60 -0.85 -13.74
C LYS A 319 14.19 0.56 -13.90
N PHE A 320 14.00 1.19 -15.05
CA PHE A 320 14.48 2.55 -15.31
C PHE A 320 13.73 3.63 -14.52
N GLU A 321 12.40 3.54 -14.40
CA GLU A 321 11.62 4.44 -13.53
C GLU A 321 12.03 4.32 -12.05
N ARG A 322 12.49 3.14 -11.60
CA ARG A 322 13.10 2.98 -10.26
C ARG A 322 14.37 3.81 -10.09
N LEU A 323 15.20 3.94 -11.12
CA LEU A 323 16.37 4.81 -11.07
C LEU A 323 15.96 6.28 -10.94
N LYS A 324 14.89 6.72 -11.64
CA LYS A 324 14.35 8.07 -11.49
C LYS A 324 13.82 8.34 -10.08
N LEU A 325 13.16 7.36 -9.46
CA LEU A 325 12.76 7.43 -8.06
C LEU A 325 13.97 7.65 -7.15
N TYR A 326 15.05 6.88 -7.33
CA TYR A 326 16.28 7.02 -6.56
C TYR A 326 16.93 8.40 -6.74
N ALA A 327 16.95 8.93 -7.96
CA ALA A 327 17.43 10.29 -8.22
C ALA A 327 16.58 11.36 -7.51
N LYS A 328 15.26 11.22 -7.50
CA LYS A 328 14.34 12.13 -6.78
C LYS A 328 14.47 12.05 -5.26
N LEU A 329 14.91 10.90 -4.74
CA LEU A 329 15.22 10.69 -3.32
C LEU A 329 16.68 11.02 -2.98
N SER A 330 17.48 11.47 -3.95
CA SER A 330 18.91 11.78 -3.78
C SER A 330 19.76 10.62 -3.23
N ILE A 331 19.37 9.37 -3.54
CA ILE A 331 20.10 8.15 -3.13
C ILE A 331 20.90 7.59 -4.31
N TYR A 332 21.88 8.37 -4.77
CA TYR A 332 22.63 8.10 -6.01
C TYR A 332 23.43 6.79 -5.99
N ASP A 333 23.97 6.38 -4.85
CA ASP A 333 24.67 5.08 -4.74
C ASP A 333 23.77 3.90 -5.14
N GLN A 334 22.47 3.99 -4.84
CA GLN A 334 21.50 2.95 -5.22
C GLN A 334 21.26 2.92 -6.73
N ILE A 335 21.44 4.04 -7.44
CA ILE A 335 21.31 4.09 -8.91
C ILE A 335 22.39 3.19 -9.52
N PHE A 336 23.66 3.46 -9.21
CA PHE A 336 24.78 2.71 -9.79
C PHE A 336 24.79 1.25 -9.39
N LYS A 337 24.46 0.95 -8.12
CA LYS A 337 24.26 -0.42 -7.67
C LYS A 337 23.17 -1.14 -8.46
N SER A 338 22.05 -0.46 -8.73
CA SER A 338 20.94 -1.05 -9.48
C SER A 338 21.27 -1.24 -10.97
N ILE A 339 22.07 -0.36 -11.58
CA ILE A 339 22.55 -0.56 -12.95
C ILE A 339 23.30 -1.89 -13.05
N LYS A 340 24.23 -2.13 -12.12
CA LYS A 340 25.05 -3.36 -12.09
C LYS A 340 24.27 -4.64 -11.77
N LEU A 341 23.24 -4.54 -10.90
CA LEU A 341 22.53 -5.73 -10.39
C LEU A 341 21.24 -6.07 -11.14
N ASP A 342 20.53 -5.06 -11.66
CA ASP A 342 19.18 -5.24 -12.18
C ASP A 342 19.12 -5.26 -13.72
N PHE A 343 20.13 -4.77 -14.42
CA PHE A 343 20.15 -4.72 -15.89
C PHE A 343 21.13 -5.73 -16.46
N SER A 344 20.80 -6.28 -17.63
CA SER A 344 21.75 -7.13 -18.37
C SER A 344 22.93 -6.29 -18.87
N GLU A 345 24.05 -6.93 -19.21
CA GLU A 345 25.19 -6.24 -19.84
C GLU A 345 24.76 -5.48 -21.11
N LYS A 346 23.89 -6.09 -21.91
CA LYS A 346 23.33 -5.47 -23.12
C LYS A 346 22.48 -4.23 -22.80
N ASP A 347 21.71 -4.28 -21.72
CA ASP A 347 20.84 -3.17 -21.31
C ASP A 347 21.61 -2.04 -20.63
N THR A 348 22.75 -2.34 -20.00
CA THR A 348 23.57 -1.39 -19.26
C THR A 348 23.96 -0.19 -20.11
N VAL A 349 24.41 -0.43 -21.36
CA VAL A 349 24.76 0.65 -22.31
C VAL A 349 23.55 1.56 -22.57
N SER A 350 22.38 0.99 -22.82
CA SER A 350 21.15 1.75 -23.07
C SER A 350 20.73 2.56 -21.84
N VAL A 351 20.82 1.97 -20.65
CA VAL A 351 20.53 2.65 -19.38
C VAL A 351 21.47 3.83 -19.17
N CYS A 352 22.78 3.63 -19.35
CA CYS A 352 23.80 4.66 -19.22
C CYS A 352 23.58 5.82 -20.20
N GLN A 353 23.22 5.54 -21.45
CA GLN A 353 22.84 6.57 -22.41
C GLN A 353 21.57 7.32 -21.98
N LYS A 354 20.52 6.61 -21.53
CA LYS A 354 19.29 7.25 -21.04
C LYS A 354 19.53 8.12 -19.80
N LEU A 355 20.41 7.69 -18.87
CA LEU A 355 20.81 8.47 -17.69
C LEU A 355 21.43 9.82 -18.08
N HIS A 356 22.24 9.84 -19.14
CA HIS A 356 22.88 11.06 -19.64
C HIS A 356 21.87 12.10 -20.15
N ILE A 357 20.81 11.64 -20.81
CA ILE A 357 19.84 12.50 -21.50
C ILE A 357 18.65 12.88 -20.60
N ASP A 358 18.24 11.99 -19.69
CA ASP A 358 17.04 12.18 -18.90
C ASP A 358 17.23 13.26 -17.81
N LYS A 359 16.36 14.28 -17.86
CA LYS A 359 16.42 15.46 -16.98
C LYS A 359 16.37 15.15 -15.48
N ASN A 360 15.84 13.99 -15.08
CA ASN A 360 15.77 13.59 -13.66
C ASN A 360 17.17 13.34 -13.07
N PHE A 361 18.19 13.13 -13.89
CA PHE A 361 19.56 12.82 -13.44
C PHE A 361 20.53 13.99 -13.55
N LYS A 362 20.05 15.21 -13.86
CA LYS A 362 20.92 16.41 -13.98
C LYS A 362 21.81 16.68 -12.78
N ALA A 363 21.41 16.25 -11.58
CA ALA A 363 22.19 16.38 -10.36
C ALA A 363 23.46 15.53 -10.35
N ILE A 364 23.48 14.39 -11.04
CA ILE A 364 24.66 13.51 -11.17
C ILE A 364 25.81 14.27 -11.82
N TRP A 365 25.51 15.07 -12.86
CA TRP A 365 26.51 15.79 -13.66
C TRP A 365 27.08 17.04 -12.97
N LYS A 366 26.67 17.32 -11.73
CA LYS A 366 27.15 18.47 -10.95
C LYS A 366 28.10 18.08 -9.82
N ASP A 367 28.28 16.78 -9.58
CA ASP A 367 29.11 16.25 -8.50
C ASP A 367 30.17 15.31 -9.09
N GLU A 368 31.44 15.68 -8.92
CA GLU A 368 32.58 14.91 -9.44
C GLU A 368 32.58 13.45 -8.93
N LYS A 369 32.15 13.20 -7.69
CA LYS A 369 32.09 11.84 -7.15
C LYS A 369 31.06 10.98 -7.89
N LEU A 370 29.91 11.57 -8.21
CA LEU A 370 28.86 10.88 -8.95
C LEU A 370 29.25 10.65 -10.42
N ILE A 371 30.04 11.56 -11.01
CA ILE A 371 30.62 11.38 -12.34
C ILE A 371 31.62 10.22 -12.33
N THR A 372 32.49 10.12 -11.33
CA THR A 372 33.41 8.98 -11.18
C THR A 372 32.64 7.66 -11.09
N LEU A 373 31.61 7.60 -10.23
CA LEU A 373 30.76 6.41 -10.09
C LEU A 373 30.01 6.05 -11.39
N PHE A 374 29.59 7.05 -12.16
CA PHE A 374 28.99 6.82 -13.48
C PHE A 374 30.00 6.17 -14.42
N ASN A 375 31.22 6.70 -14.48
CA ASN A 375 32.26 6.16 -15.35
C ASN A 375 32.60 4.71 -14.98
N GLU A 376 32.78 4.40 -13.70
CA GLU A 376 33.04 3.03 -13.20
C GLU A 376 31.88 2.04 -13.39
N THR A 377 30.70 2.54 -13.73
CA THR A 377 29.50 1.72 -13.90
C THR A 377 29.12 1.53 -15.36
N CYS A 378 29.45 2.51 -16.21
CA CYS A 378 29.02 2.58 -17.59
C CYS A 378 30.14 2.34 -18.61
N PHE A 379 31.41 2.39 -18.17
CA PHE A 379 32.62 2.16 -18.96
C PHE A 379 33.58 1.28 -18.16
#